data_AF-A0A7J9F088-F1
#
_entry.id   AF-A0A7J9F088-F1
#
_cell.length_a   1.000
_cell.length_b   1.000
_cell.length_c   1.000
_cell.angle_alpha   90.00
_cell.angle_beta   90.00
_cell.angle_gamma   90.00
#
_symmetry.space_group_name_H-M   'P 1'
#
loop_
_entity.id
_entity.type
_entity.pdbx_description
1 polymer ?
#
loop_
_entity_poly.entity_id
_entity_poly.type
_entity_poly.pdbx_seq_one_letter_code
_entity_poly.pdbx_strand_id
1 'polypeptide(L)'
;MSSFDCPILSRSDIISILAESQIAAVTDNDFKNIKPDFVSNLYTRLLIYLDALNEEDQGQVEFSALEQIENPDLLIGSFQVMNLYCRLREVMASLNCPMQFNLRDLIKPDPRRTEHFLSGILNFCLYKYALPGLKSFGFDLLHLVVRETKMNLLRPIVEELALLDDQRK
;
A
#
# COMPACT_ATOMS: atom_id res chain seq x y z
N MET A 1 -7.94 -14.36 20.31
CA MET A 1 -7.42 -14.50 18.94
C MET A 1 -5.91 -14.39 19.03
N SER A 2 -5.16 -15.36 18.54
CA SER A 2 -3.69 -15.35 18.57
C SER A 2 -3.18 -14.20 17.71
N SER A 3 -2.33 -13.32 18.25
CA SER A 3 -1.62 -12.32 17.46
C SER A 3 -0.77 -13.07 16.42
N PHE A 4 -0.88 -12.68 15.15
CA PHE A 4 0.07 -13.13 14.14
C PHE A 4 1.38 -12.39 14.41
N ASP A 5 2.27 -13.00 15.19
CA ASP A 5 3.64 -12.53 15.35
C ASP A 5 4.43 -12.92 14.09
N CYS A 6 4.27 -12.11 13.05
CA CYS A 6 4.96 -12.28 11.79
C CYS A 6 6.46 -11.93 11.98
N PRO A 7 7.40 -12.80 11.59
CA PRO A 7 8.81 -12.55 11.81
C PRO A 7 9.27 -11.32 11.03
N ILE A 8 10.02 -10.42 11.67
CA ILE A 8 10.63 -9.29 10.97
C ILE A 8 11.80 -9.80 10.14
N LEU A 9 11.73 -9.56 8.84
CA LEU A 9 12.76 -9.99 7.89
C LEU A 9 13.99 -9.09 8.03
N SER A 10 15.17 -9.66 7.85
CA SER A 10 16.37 -8.85 7.73
C SER A 10 16.32 -8.09 6.40
N ARG A 11 17.01 -6.94 6.31
CA ARG A 11 17.06 -6.17 5.06
C ARG A 11 17.63 -6.99 3.90
N SER A 12 18.62 -7.84 4.14
CA SER A 12 19.16 -8.75 3.12
C SER A 12 18.08 -9.70 2.61
N ASP A 13 17.24 -10.25 3.49
CA ASP A 13 16.15 -11.13 3.09
C ASP A 13 15.10 -10.37 2.30
N ILE A 14 14.72 -9.15 2.74
CA ILE A 14 13.80 -8.27 2.00
C ILE A 14 14.30 -8.04 0.57
N ILE A 15 15.58 -7.66 0.42
CA ILE A 15 16.19 -7.43 -0.89
C ILE A 15 16.15 -8.70 -1.76
N SER A 16 16.57 -9.84 -1.20
CA SER A 16 16.57 -11.12 -1.94
C SER A 16 15.17 -11.53 -2.37
N ILE A 17 14.18 -11.47 -1.47
CA ILE A 17 12.80 -11.86 -1.77
C ILE A 17 12.21 -10.97 -2.86
N LEU A 18 12.43 -9.65 -2.79
CA LEU A 18 11.94 -8.70 -3.80
C LEU A 18 12.53 -9.00 -5.20
N ALA A 19 13.82 -9.34 -5.25
CA ALA A 19 14.50 -9.67 -6.50
C ALA A 19 14.06 -11.04 -7.06
N GLU A 20 14.04 -12.08 -6.22
CA GLU A 20 13.63 -13.44 -6.60
C GLU A 20 12.17 -13.50 -7.05
N SER A 21 11.31 -12.71 -6.42
CA SER A 21 9.90 -12.59 -6.79
C SER A 21 9.66 -11.67 -8.00
N GLN A 22 10.71 -11.09 -8.57
CA GLN A 22 10.66 -10.12 -9.67
C GLN A 22 9.77 -8.89 -9.38
N ILE A 23 9.65 -8.51 -8.10
CA ILE A 23 8.86 -7.36 -7.68
C ILE A 23 9.66 -6.07 -7.89
N ALA A 24 10.90 -6.04 -7.39
CA ALA A 24 11.78 -4.89 -7.52
C ALA A 24 13.26 -5.27 -7.37
N ALA A 25 14.12 -4.63 -8.15
CA ALA A 25 15.57 -4.67 -7.95
C ALA A 25 15.98 -3.48 -7.08
N VAL A 26 16.29 -3.75 -5.80
CA VAL A 26 16.61 -2.73 -4.79
C VAL A 26 17.94 -3.03 -4.11
N THR A 27 18.56 -2.03 -3.49
CA THR A 27 19.85 -2.13 -2.82
C THR A 27 19.76 -1.71 -1.35
N ASP A 28 20.76 -2.07 -0.54
CA ASP A 28 20.83 -1.65 0.87
C ASP A 28 20.83 -0.11 1.04
N ASN A 29 21.40 0.63 0.08
CA ASN A 29 21.41 2.09 0.14
C ASN A 29 20.02 2.72 -0.02
N ASP A 30 19.12 2.06 -0.76
CA ASP A 30 17.74 2.53 -0.94
C ASP A 30 16.96 2.52 0.37
N PHE A 31 17.29 1.61 1.28
CA PHE A 31 16.70 1.53 2.63
C PHE A 31 17.39 2.45 3.64
N LYS A 32 18.69 2.70 3.50
CA LYS A 32 19.42 3.64 4.38
C LYS A 32 18.95 5.09 4.19
N ASN A 33 18.73 5.50 2.95
CA ASN A 33 18.33 6.85 2.57
C ASN A 33 16.96 6.82 1.90
N ILE A 34 15.97 6.36 2.66
CA ILE A 34 14.68 6.01 2.11
C ILE A 34 13.91 7.25 1.63
N LYS A 35 13.53 7.27 0.36
CA LYS A 35 12.84 8.40 -0.28
C LYS A 35 11.34 8.13 -0.42
N PRO A 36 10.47 9.15 -0.27
CA PRO A 36 9.02 9.00 -0.46
C PRO A 36 8.61 8.34 -1.78
N ASP A 37 9.23 8.78 -2.89
CA ASP A 37 8.92 8.25 -4.23
C ASP A 37 9.32 6.77 -4.36
N PHE A 38 10.47 6.40 -3.78
CA PHE A 38 10.94 5.03 -3.77
C PHE A 38 9.96 4.12 -3.01
N VAL A 39 9.52 4.55 -1.82
CA VAL A 39 8.59 3.78 -0.98
C VAL A 39 7.23 3.65 -1.66
N SER A 40 6.72 4.73 -2.23
CA SER A 40 5.45 4.72 -2.96
C SER A 40 5.48 3.78 -4.15
N ASN A 41 6.58 3.79 -4.92
CA ASN A 41 6.76 2.90 -6.06
C ASN A 41 6.88 1.43 -5.63
N LEU A 42 7.63 1.15 -4.56
CA LEU A 42 7.82 -0.20 -4.04
C LEU A 42 6.50 -0.79 -3.53
N TYR A 43 5.72 -0.04 -2.75
CA TYR A 43 4.42 -0.49 -2.28
C TYR A 43 3.42 -0.68 -3.42
N THR A 44 3.42 0.21 -4.42
CA THR A 44 2.60 0.04 -5.62
C THR A 44 2.87 -1.30 -6.30
N ARG A 45 4.14 -1.64 -6.54
CA ARG A 45 4.53 -2.92 -7.15
C ARG A 45 4.11 -4.11 -6.31
N LEU A 46 4.22 -4.00 -4.98
CA LEU A 46 3.76 -5.05 -4.06
C LEU A 46 2.24 -5.25 -4.12
N LEU A 47 1.47 -4.16 -4.18
CA LEU A 47 0.01 -4.25 -4.28
C LEU A 47 -0.42 -4.85 -5.63
N ILE A 48 0.26 -4.50 -6.73
CA ILE A 48 0.02 -5.11 -8.05
C ILE A 48 0.34 -6.61 -8.02
N TYR A 49 1.47 -6.99 -7.43
CA TYR A 49 1.85 -8.40 -7.27
C TYR A 49 0.84 -9.21 -6.43
N LEU A 50 0.19 -8.54 -5.47
CA LEU A 50 -0.90 -9.08 -4.67
C LEU A 50 -2.27 -8.98 -5.33
N ASP A 51 -2.39 -8.51 -6.57
CA ASP A 51 -3.67 -8.28 -7.26
C ASP A 51 -4.63 -7.40 -6.42
N ALA A 52 -4.05 -6.54 -5.58
CA ALA A 52 -4.76 -5.60 -4.70
C ALA A 52 -4.86 -4.20 -5.32
N LEU A 53 -4.19 -4.00 -6.45
CA LEU A 53 -4.20 -2.77 -7.25
C LEU A 53 -4.00 -3.13 -8.72
N ASN A 54 -4.86 -2.65 -9.61
CA ASN A 54 -4.67 -2.85 -11.06
C ASN A 54 -3.73 -1.77 -11.62
N GLU A 55 -2.91 -2.13 -12.59
CA GLU A 55 -2.03 -1.18 -13.30
C GLU A 55 -2.83 -0.06 -13.99
N GLU A 56 -4.05 -0.37 -14.46
CA GLU A 56 -4.95 0.58 -15.12
C GLU A 56 -5.58 1.59 -14.13
N ASP A 57 -5.75 1.22 -12.86
CA ASP A 57 -6.36 2.09 -11.83
C ASP A 57 -5.44 3.23 -11.39
N GLN A 58 -4.12 3.14 -11.61
CA GLN A 58 -3.18 4.19 -11.21
C GLN A 58 -3.26 5.45 -12.09
N GLY A 59 -3.85 5.34 -13.28
CA GLY A 59 -4.09 6.46 -14.21
C GLY A 59 -5.55 6.88 -14.33
N GLN A 60 -6.49 5.99 -13.96
CA GLN A 60 -7.92 6.30 -13.93
C GLN A 60 -8.27 6.89 -12.57
N VAL A 61 -7.86 8.13 -12.32
CA VAL A 61 -8.54 8.91 -11.29
C VAL A 61 -10.01 8.94 -11.71
N GLU A 62 -10.88 8.35 -10.90
CA GLU A 62 -12.31 8.27 -11.18
C GLU A 62 -12.82 9.71 -11.29
N PHE A 63 -12.92 10.18 -12.54
CA PHE A 63 -13.09 11.59 -12.94
C PHE A 63 -14.26 12.25 -12.21
N SER A 64 -15.25 11.45 -11.82
CA SER A 64 -16.44 11.85 -11.06
C SER A 64 -16.13 12.51 -9.71
N ALA A 65 -15.02 12.17 -9.05
CA ALA A 65 -14.59 12.80 -7.80
C ALA A 65 -13.85 14.13 -8.03
N LEU A 66 -13.17 14.26 -9.18
CA LEU A 66 -12.44 15.46 -9.56
C LEU A 66 -13.35 16.58 -10.07
N GLU A 67 -14.56 16.25 -10.55
CA GLU A 67 -15.56 17.22 -11.02
C GLU A 67 -16.02 18.21 -9.93
N GLN A 68 -15.86 17.88 -8.65
CA GLN A 68 -16.24 18.74 -7.52
C GLN A 68 -15.09 19.65 -7.03
N ILE A 69 -13.92 19.57 -7.64
CA ILE A 69 -12.71 20.27 -7.19
C ILE A 69 -12.35 21.37 -8.18
N GLU A 70 -12.12 22.57 -7.66
CA GLU A 70 -11.91 23.79 -8.46
C GLU A 70 -10.64 23.72 -9.34
N ASN A 71 -9.62 22.95 -8.92
CA ASN A 71 -8.35 22.75 -9.63
C ASN A 71 -7.82 21.30 -9.49
N PRO A 72 -8.40 20.32 -10.22
CA PRO A 72 -8.11 18.91 -10.02
C PRO A 72 -6.65 18.55 -10.35
N ASP A 73 -6.04 19.21 -11.34
CA ASP A 73 -4.66 18.97 -11.78
C ASP A 73 -3.62 19.19 -10.68
N LEU A 74 -3.88 20.12 -9.76
CA LEU A 74 -3.00 20.41 -8.62
C LEU A 74 -3.06 19.32 -7.54
N LEU A 75 -4.11 18.50 -7.53
CA LEU A 75 -4.35 17.48 -6.51
C LEU A 75 -4.14 16.05 -7.00
N ILE A 76 -3.88 15.83 -8.29
CA ILE A 76 -3.65 14.48 -8.85
C ILE A 76 -2.60 13.70 -8.05
N GLY A 77 -1.46 14.32 -7.73
CA GLY A 77 -0.42 13.70 -6.91
C GLY A 77 -0.89 13.34 -5.50
N SER A 78 -1.68 14.22 -4.87
CA SER A 78 -2.28 13.97 -3.55
C SER A 78 -3.28 12.82 -3.57
N PHE A 79 -4.10 12.74 -4.61
CA PHE A 79 -5.05 11.63 -4.81
C PHE A 79 -4.33 10.29 -4.97
N GLN A 80 -3.25 10.24 -5.75
CA GLN A 80 -2.45 9.03 -5.92
C GLN A 80 -1.85 8.55 -4.60
N VAL A 81 -1.24 9.46 -3.83
CA VAL A 81 -0.68 9.14 -2.51
C VAL A 81 -1.77 8.68 -1.54
N MET A 82 -2.93 9.34 -1.53
CA MET A 82 -4.03 8.99 -0.63
C MET A 82 -4.66 7.63 -0.99
N ASN A 83 -4.85 7.35 -2.28
CA ASN A 83 -5.33 6.05 -2.72
C ASN A 83 -4.37 4.93 -2.28
N LEU A 84 -3.06 5.11 -2.52
CA LEU A 84 -2.05 4.17 -2.08
C LEU A 84 -2.07 3.96 -0.55
N TYR A 85 -2.20 5.05 0.21
CA TYR A 85 -2.33 5.01 1.66
C TYR A 85 -3.55 4.20 2.13
N CYS A 86 -4.73 4.47 1.57
CA CYS A 86 -5.95 3.74 1.91
C CYS A 86 -5.81 2.24 1.65
N ARG A 87 -5.25 1.87 0.50
CA ARG A 87 -5.01 0.46 0.15
C ARG A 87 -4.02 -0.23 1.09
N LEU A 88 -2.92 0.43 1.41
CA LEU A 88 -1.96 -0.12 2.36
C LEU A 88 -2.58 -0.29 3.74
N ARG A 89 -3.40 0.64 4.21
CA ARG A 89 -4.11 0.49 5.49
C ARG A 89 -5.03 -0.72 5.51
N GLU A 90 -5.79 -0.96 4.46
CA GLU A 90 -6.65 -2.13 4.32
C GLU A 90 -5.83 -3.42 4.38
N VAL A 91 -4.78 -3.51 3.57
CA VAL A 91 -3.88 -4.68 3.55
C VAL A 91 -3.27 -4.91 4.94
N MET A 92 -2.75 -3.88 5.61
CA MET A 92 -2.17 -4.02 6.95
C MET A 92 -3.21 -4.46 7.99
N ALA A 93 -4.46 -3.99 7.88
CA ALA A 93 -5.54 -4.43 8.75
C ALA A 93 -5.90 -5.90 8.51
N SER A 94 -5.97 -6.35 7.25
CA SER A 94 -6.21 -7.75 6.91
C SER A 94 -5.08 -8.68 7.36
N LEU A 95 -3.84 -8.20 7.36
CA LEU A 95 -2.69 -8.91 7.91
C LEU A 95 -2.66 -8.91 9.45
N ASN A 96 -3.61 -8.24 10.12
CA ASN A 96 -3.61 -8.00 11.57
C ASN A 96 -2.27 -7.41 12.05
N CYS A 97 -1.69 -6.50 11.27
CA CYS A 97 -0.43 -5.85 11.61
C CYS A 97 -0.58 -5.13 12.96
N PRO A 98 0.28 -5.40 13.96
CA PRO A 98 0.17 -4.77 15.28
C PRO A 98 0.49 -3.26 15.23
N MET A 99 1.14 -2.83 14.16
CA MET A 99 1.58 -1.47 13.95
C MET A 99 0.67 -0.76 12.95
N GLN A 100 0.15 0.41 13.34
CA GLN A 100 -0.71 1.19 12.46
C GLN A 100 0.10 1.88 11.35
N PHE A 101 -0.33 1.63 10.11
CA PHE A 101 0.13 2.36 8.93
C PHE A 101 -0.57 3.72 8.86
N ASN A 102 0.21 4.78 8.69
CA ASN A 102 -0.28 6.16 8.62
C ASN A 102 0.34 6.90 7.43
N LEU A 103 -0.21 8.06 7.08
CA LEU A 103 0.23 8.81 5.89
C LEU A 103 1.71 9.24 5.96
N ARG A 104 2.30 9.40 7.15
CA ARG A 104 3.74 9.75 7.28
C ARG A 104 4.63 8.62 6.77
N ASP A 105 4.15 7.38 6.78
CA ASP A 105 4.90 6.23 6.26
C ASP A 105 5.13 6.31 4.74
N LEU A 106 4.36 7.14 4.03
CA LEU A 106 4.57 7.45 2.62
C LEU A 106 5.27 8.79 2.41
N ILE A 107 4.85 9.85 3.11
CA ILE A 107 5.34 11.23 2.87
C ILE A 107 6.72 11.46 3.51
N LYS A 108 6.99 10.84 4.66
CA LYS A 108 8.26 10.96 5.39
C LYS A 108 8.65 9.59 5.95
N PRO A 109 8.99 8.63 5.08
CA PRO A 109 9.20 7.25 5.46
C PRO A 109 10.34 7.11 6.47
N ASP A 110 10.11 6.27 7.48
CA ASP A 110 11.15 5.85 8.42
C ASP A 110 11.65 4.45 8.00
N PRO A 111 12.97 4.23 7.85
CA PRO A 111 13.52 2.96 7.40
C PRO A 111 13.04 1.74 8.20
N ARG A 112 12.99 1.86 9.53
CA ARG A 112 12.61 0.72 10.39
C ARG A 112 11.13 0.41 10.25
N ARG A 113 10.30 1.45 10.15
CA ARG A 113 8.86 1.29 9.92
C ARG A 113 8.59 0.66 8.56
N THR A 114 9.27 1.13 7.51
CA THR A 114 9.15 0.57 6.16
C THR A 114 9.56 -0.91 6.13
N GLU A 115 10.68 -1.28 6.74
CA GLU A 115 11.11 -2.68 6.86
C GLU A 115 10.10 -3.55 7.61
N HIS A 116 9.47 -3.04 8.66
CA HIS A 116 8.42 -3.76 9.41
C HIS A 116 7.21 -4.07 8.52
N PHE A 117 6.70 -3.06 7.81
CA PHE A 117 5.56 -3.22 6.91
C PHE A 117 5.88 -4.12 5.71
N LEU A 118 7.07 -3.99 5.13
CA LEU A 118 7.53 -4.88 4.08
C LEU A 118 7.63 -6.32 4.57
N SER A 119 8.11 -6.55 5.80
CA SER A 119 8.16 -7.89 6.38
C SER A 119 6.77 -8.51 6.48
N GLY A 120 5.77 -7.77 6.96
CA GLY A 120 4.38 -8.25 7.01
C GLY A 120 3.83 -8.67 5.65
N ILE A 121 3.99 -7.81 4.64
CA ILE A 121 3.53 -8.07 3.27
C ILE A 121 4.30 -9.24 2.65
N LEU A 122 5.63 -9.25 2.72
CA LEU A 122 6.46 -10.25 2.07
C LEU A 122 6.30 -11.64 2.70
N ASN A 123 6.15 -11.74 4.02
CA ASN A 123 5.84 -13.02 4.66
C ASN A 123 4.48 -13.56 4.21
N PHE A 124 3.48 -12.69 3.99
CA PHE A 124 2.21 -13.10 3.38
C PHE A 124 2.42 -13.59 1.93
N CYS A 125 3.23 -12.89 1.13
CA CYS A 125 3.63 -13.36 -0.20
C CYS A 125 4.28 -14.75 -0.13
N LEU A 126 5.24 -14.98 0.76
CA LEU A 126 5.93 -16.27 0.88
C LEU A 126 4.98 -17.39 1.32
N TYR A 127 4.05 -17.11 2.25
CA TYR A 127 3.04 -18.09 2.67
C TYR A 127 2.14 -18.53 1.51
N LYS A 128 1.81 -17.61 0.57
CA LYS A 128 1.08 -17.91 -0.68
C LYS A 128 1.77 -18.99 -1.52
N TYR A 129 3.11 -19.01 -1.55
CA TYR A 129 3.88 -19.99 -2.33
C TYR A 129 4.11 -21.31 -1.60
N ALA A 130 4.15 -21.29 -0.26
CA ALA A 130 4.37 -22.48 0.56
C ALA A 130 3.14 -23.41 0.68
N LEU A 131 1.92 -22.88 0.51
CA LEU A 131 0.67 -23.65 0.57
C LEU A 131 -0.13 -23.56 -0.73
N PRO A 132 0.27 -24.29 -1.79
CA PRO A 132 -0.36 -24.20 -3.11
C PRO A 132 -1.84 -24.64 -3.16
N GLY A 133 -2.40 -25.20 -2.08
CA GLY A 133 -3.79 -25.64 -1.97
C GLY A 133 -4.76 -24.63 -1.33
N LEU A 134 -4.27 -23.52 -0.76
CA LEU A 134 -5.11 -22.49 -0.11
C LEU A 134 -5.21 -21.19 -0.94
N LYS A 135 -4.93 -21.28 -2.24
CA LYS A 135 -4.88 -20.16 -3.18
C LYS A 135 -6.21 -19.40 -3.32
N SER A 136 -7.34 -20.01 -2.97
CA SER A 136 -8.66 -19.38 -3.10
C SER A 136 -9.05 -18.61 -1.83
N PHE A 137 -9.16 -19.25 -0.67
CA PHE A 137 -9.88 -18.61 0.46
C PHE A 137 -9.27 -17.34 1.05
N GLY A 138 -7.94 -17.26 1.21
CA GLY A 138 -7.29 -16.09 1.83
C GLY A 138 -7.22 -14.86 0.91
N PHE A 139 -6.99 -15.13 -0.38
CA PHE A 139 -6.99 -14.10 -1.42
C PHE A 139 -8.41 -13.69 -1.79
N ASP A 140 -9.37 -14.61 -1.86
CA ASP A 140 -10.78 -14.26 -2.11
C ASP A 140 -11.32 -13.35 -1.01
N LEU A 141 -10.89 -13.52 0.25
CA LEU A 141 -11.28 -12.62 1.34
C LEU A 141 -10.58 -11.27 1.27
N LEU A 142 -9.26 -11.23 1.00
CA LEU A 142 -8.52 -9.97 0.83
C LEU A 142 -9.01 -9.22 -0.41
N HIS A 143 -9.22 -9.92 -1.53
CA HIS A 143 -9.75 -9.40 -2.77
C HIS A 143 -11.21 -8.97 -2.62
N LEU A 144 -12.07 -9.72 -1.90
CA LEU A 144 -13.45 -9.28 -1.61
C LEU A 144 -13.46 -8.03 -0.73
N VAL A 145 -12.65 -7.99 0.33
CA VAL A 145 -12.53 -6.82 1.21
C VAL A 145 -11.98 -5.61 0.42
N VAL A 146 -10.90 -5.76 -0.32
CA VAL A 146 -10.29 -4.68 -1.12
C VAL A 146 -11.23 -4.24 -2.26
N ARG A 147 -11.99 -5.15 -2.88
CA ARG A 147 -12.91 -4.87 -3.98
C ARG A 147 -14.24 -4.24 -3.52
N GLU A 148 -14.81 -4.67 -2.40
CA GLU A 148 -15.96 -3.98 -1.78
C GLU A 148 -15.58 -2.57 -1.30
N THR A 149 -14.34 -2.38 -0.86
CA THR A 149 -13.87 -1.08 -0.37
C THR A 149 -13.45 -0.14 -1.52
N LYS A 150 -13.07 -0.67 -2.70
CA LYS A 150 -12.80 0.12 -3.93
C LYS A 150 -13.95 1.07 -4.30
N MET A 151 -15.19 0.67 -4.06
CA MET A 151 -16.39 1.47 -4.33
C MET A 151 -16.68 2.54 -3.26
N ASN A 152 -15.98 2.54 -2.13
CA ASN A 152 -16.30 3.34 -0.94
C ASN A 152 -15.20 4.32 -0.50
N LEU A 153 -14.01 4.31 -1.14
CA LEU A 153 -12.86 5.14 -0.73
C LEU A 153 -12.86 6.56 -1.28
N LEU A 154 -13.54 6.84 -2.40
CA LEU A 154 -13.49 8.18 -3.00
C LEU A 154 -14.13 9.25 -2.12
N ARG A 155 -15.28 8.93 -1.52
CA ARG A 155 -16.01 9.86 -0.67
C ARG A 155 -15.21 10.34 0.55
N PRO A 156 -14.61 9.46 1.38
CA PRO A 156 -13.80 9.91 2.51
C PRO A 156 -12.51 10.62 2.09
N ILE A 157 -11.87 10.24 0.97
CA ILE A 157 -10.68 10.93 0.45
C ILE A 157 -11.03 12.36 0.01
N VAL A 158 -12.13 12.54 -0.71
CA VAL A 158 -12.62 13.86 -1.15
C VAL A 158 -13.01 14.72 0.06
N GLU A 159 -13.71 14.16 1.05
CA GLU A 159 -14.08 14.87 2.28
C GLU A 159 -12.83 15.33 3.06
N GLU A 160 -11.80 14.49 3.20
CA GLU A 160 -10.57 14.83 3.93
C GLU A 160 -9.73 15.89 3.19
N LEU A 161 -9.65 15.82 1.86
CA LEU A 161 -8.97 16.83 1.04
C LEU A 161 -9.73 18.17 1.00
N ALA A 162 -11.06 18.15 0.92
CA ALA A 162 -11.90 19.35 0.96
C ALA A 162 -11.75 20.11 2.29
N LEU A 163 -11.68 19.39 3.41
CA LEU A 163 -11.43 19.98 4.73
C LEU A 163 -10.06 20.69 4.82
N LEU A 164 -9.03 20.16 4.15
CA LEU A 164 -7.71 20.76 4.13
C LEU A 164 -7.62 22.01 3.25
N ASP A 165 -8.42 22.09 2.17
CA ASP A 165 -8.49 23.26 1.30
C ASP A 165 -9.25 24.42 1.94
N ASP A 166 -10.35 24.13 2.65
CA ASP A 166 -11.15 25.13 3.38
C ASP A 166 -10.37 25.76 4.55
N GLN A 167 -9.41 25.03 5.14
CA GLN A 167 -8.50 25.52 6.18
C GLN A 167 -7.37 26.41 5.63
N ARG A 168 -7.19 26.48 4.30
CA ARG A 168 -6.17 27.32 3.63
C ARG A 168 -6.72 28.66 3.11
N LYS A 169 -8.04 28.89 3.18
CA LYS A 169 -8.68 30.18 2.88
C LYS A 169 -8.79 31.04 4.14
#